data_AF-A0A2G2W8P3-F1
#
_entry.id   AF-A0A2G2W8P3-F1
#
_cell.length_a   1.000
_cell.length_b   1.000
_cell.length_c   1.000
_cell.angle_alpha   90.00
_cell.angle_beta   90.00
_cell.angle_gamma   90.00
#
_symmetry.space_group_name_H-M   'P 1'
#
loop_
_entity.id
_entity.type
_entity.pdbx_description
1 polymer ?
#
loop_
_entity_poly.entity_id
_entity_poly.type
_entity_poly.pdbx_seq_one_letter_code
_entity_poly.pdbx_strand_id
1 'polypeptide(L)'
;MAEEDQSKKKPKNPKTYQVRKECIKRKAMELSTLCDIKVCTIITSPQGELQTWPENLDAVKEVLDLYTQNLKPEKKRKASSSEEKDEEDDEGEKDILTLVESKLDAVNKRIRFLENKNVVDKGKKQRIK
;
A
#
# COMPACT_ATOMS: atom_id res chain seq x y z
N MET A 1 15.62 -30.12 -31.59
CA MET A 1 14.64 -29.88 -30.52
C MET A 1 15.37 -29.06 -29.46
N ALA A 2 14.97 -27.81 -29.30
CA ALA A 2 15.41 -26.95 -28.22
C ALA A 2 14.49 -27.18 -27.00
N GLU A 3 15.08 -27.16 -25.80
CA GLU A 3 14.51 -26.86 -24.48
C GLU A 3 15.41 -27.55 -23.43
N GLU A 4 15.85 -26.95 -22.34
CA GLU A 4 15.89 -25.57 -21.87
C GLU A 4 16.90 -25.57 -20.71
N ASP A 5 17.65 -24.49 -20.58
CA ASP A 5 18.63 -24.25 -19.53
C ASP A 5 17.94 -24.16 -18.16
N GLN A 6 18.17 -25.15 -17.28
CA GLN A 6 17.98 -24.98 -15.85
C GLN A 6 19.33 -24.84 -15.16
N SER A 7 19.87 -23.64 -15.24
CA SER A 7 20.86 -23.09 -14.32
C SER A 7 20.35 -23.21 -12.87
N LYS A 8 20.58 -24.37 -12.25
CA LYS A 8 20.45 -24.59 -10.81
C LYS A 8 21.50 -23.71 -10.13
N LYS A 9 21.14 -22.45 -9.84
CA LYS A 9 21.95 -21.56 -9.00
C LYS A 9 22.16 -22.22 -7.65
N LYS A 10 23.38 -22.74 -7.43
CA LYS A 10 23.82 -23.32 -6.15
C LYS A 10 23.47 -22.36 -5.00
N PRO A 11 22.92 -22.83 -3.87
CA PRO A 11 22.62 -21.96 -2.74
C PRO A 11 23.92 -21.31 -2.27
N LYS A 12 23.99 -19.98 -2.38
CA LYS A 12 25.16 -19.20 -1.93
C LYS A 12 25.26 -19.32 -0.41
N ASN A 13 26.18 -20.17 0.03
CA ASN A 13 26.76 -20.33 1.38
C ASN A 13 25.94 -19.70 2.54
N PRO A 14 25.08 -20.47 3.27
CA PRO A 14 24.21 -19.95 4.33
C PRO A 14 24.96 -19.26 5.47
N LYS A 15 26.23 -19.63 5.68
CA LYS A 15 27.13 -18.98 6.65
C LYS A 15 27.34 -17.49 6.34
N THR A 16 27.38 -17.11 5.07
CA THR A 16 27.58 -15.71 4.66
C THR A 16 26.36 -14.86 4.97
N TYR A 17 25.14 -15.39 4.78
CA TYR A 17 23.91 -14.66 5.10
C TYR A 17 23.84 -14.34 6.58
N GLN A 18 23.99 -15.34 7.45
CA GLN A 18 23.90 -15.15 8.90
C GLN A 18 24.94 -14.15 9.40
N VAL A 19 26.20 -14.27 8.97
CA VAL A 19 27.27 -13.33 9.37
C VAL A 19 26.96 -11.90 8.93
N ARG A 20 26.50 -11.70 7.69
CA ARG A 20 26.16 -10.36 7.19
C ARG A 20 24.92 -9.78 7.86
N LYS A 21 23.91 -10.61 8.12
CA LYS A 21 22.69 -10.22 8.81
C LYS A 21 23.00 -9.68 10.21
N GLU A 22 23.76 -10.42 11.01
CA GLU A 22 24.19 -9.97 12.34
C GLU A 22 25.08 -8.71 12.25
N CYS A 23 25.96 -8.63 11.25
CA CYS A 23 26.78 -7.44 11.02
C CYS A 23 25.92 -6.19 10.74
N ILE A 24 24.90 -6.31 9.88
CA ILE A 24 23.97 -5.21 9.57
C ILE A 24 23.24 -4.75 10.83
N LYS A 25 22.69 -5.68 11.63
CA LYS A 25 22.04 -5.35 12.91
C LYS A 25 22.99 -4.60 13.85
N ARG A 26 24.22 -5.10 14.02
CA ARG A 26 25.23 -4.46 14.87
C ARG A 26 25.59 -3.06 14.37
N LYS A 27 25.77 -2.89 13.05
CA LYS A 27 26.11 -1.58 12.47
C LYS A 27 24.95 -0.59 12.58
N ALA A 28 23.71 -1.04 12.46
CA ALA A 28 22.53 -0.21 12.70
C ALA A 28 22.46 0.26 14.16
N MET A 29 22.74 -0.63 15.12
CA MET A 29 22.86 -0.29 16.54
C MET A 29 23.96 0.73 16.80
N GLU A 30 25.17 0.47 16.31
CA GLU A 30 26.31 1.39 16.43
C GLU A 30 25.96 2.76 15.85
N LEU A 31 25.37 2.81 14.65
CA LEU A 31 24.97 4.05 14.00
C LEU A 31 23.92 4.81 14.82
N SER A 32 22.87 4.12 15.28
CA SER A 32 21.81 4.72 16.08
C SER A 32 22.37 5.30 17.39
N THR A 33 23.28 4.58 18.05
CA THR A 33 23.87 4.97 19.33
C THR A 33 24.88 6.10 19.18
N LEU A 34 25.79 6.01 18.20
CA LEU A 34 26.89 6.97 18.05
C LEU A 34 26.43 8.32 17.50
N CYS A 35 25.38 8.32 16.68
CA CYS A 35 24.88 9.53 16.05
C CYS A 35 23.56 10.02 16.68
N ASP A 36 23.03 9.31 17.68
CA ASP A 36 21.74 9.60 18.32
C ASP A 36 20.60 9.80 17.30
N ILE A 37 20.54 8.88 16.32
CA ILE A 37 19.51 8.88 15.28
C ILE A 37 18.63 7.63 15.39
N LYS A 38 17.37 7.81 15.01
CA LYS A 38 16.40 6.72 14.91
C LYS A 38 16.71 5.89 13.66
N VAL A 39 16.99 4.60 13.83
CA VAL A 39 17.35 3.67 12.75
C VAL A 39 16.57 2.38 12.93
N CYS A 40 16.04 1.84 11.84
CA CYS A 40 15.56 0.46 11.80
C CYS A 40 16.10 -0.27 10.57
N THR A 41 16.18 -1.60 10.65
CA THR A 41 16.49 -2.46 9.50
C THR A 41 15.41 -3.52 9.34
N ILE A 42 15.05 -3.81 8.09
CA ILE A 42 14.09 -4.85 7.71
C ILE A 42 14.82 -5.79 6.76
N ILE A 43 14.98 -7.05 7.16
CA ILE A 43 15.75 -8.07 6.46
C ILE A 43 14.83 -9.25 6.15
N THR A 44 14.55 -9.45 4.87
CA THR A 44 13.81 -10.63 4.40
C THR A 44 14.81 -11.74 4.06
N SER A 45 14.65 -12.91 4.68
CA SER A 45 15.48 -14.08 4.37
C SER A 45 15.11 -14.66 3.01
N PRO A 46 15.99 -15.44 2.37
CA PRO A 46 15.64 -16.18 1.15
C PRO A 46 14.47 -17.16 1.34
N GLN A 47 14.17 -17.54 2.58
CA GLN A 47 13.07 -18.41 2.97
C GLN A 47 11.77 -17.63 3.23
N GLY A 48 11.79 -16.30 3.10
CA GLY A 48 10.63 -15.43 3.34
C GLY A 48 10.43 -15.02 4.79
N GLU A 49 11.35 -15.37 5.69
CA GLU A 49 11.28 -14.93 7.09
C GLU A 49 11.65 -13.45 7.21
N LEU A 50 10.82 -12.69 7.92
CA LEU A 50 11.08 -11.28 8.21
C LEU A 50 11.85 -11.14 9.51
N GLN A 51 12.99 -10.45 9.47
CA GLN A 51 13.76 -10.10 10.65
C GLN A 51 13.95 -8.60 10.70
N THR A 52 13.88 -8.03 11.89
CA THR A 52 14.07 -6.60 12.10
C THR A 52 15.20 -6.32 13.10
N TRP A 53 15.71 -5.11 13.04
CA TRP A 53 16.38 -4.48 14.18
C TRP A 53 15.84 -3.05 14.33
N PRO A 54 15.43 -2.62 15.53
CA PRO A 54 15.32 -3.40 16.76
C PRO A 54 14.34 -4.60 16.63
N GLU A 55 14.48 -5.58 17.52
CA GLU A 55 13.56 -6.74 17.58
C GLU A 55 12.15 -6.34 18.04
N ASN A 56 12.03 -5.22 18.76
CA ASN A 56 10.75 -4.65 19.15
C ASN A 56 10.07 -3.98 17.93
N LEU A 57 8.93 -4.54 17.51
CA LEU A 57 8.15 -4.04 16.38
C LEU A 57 7.57 -2.64 16.59
N ASP A 58 7.26 -2.25 17.84
CA ASP A 58 6.75 -0.90 18.13
C ASP A 58 7.81 0.15 17.85
N ALA A 59 9.08 -0.14 18.21
CA ALA A 59 10.21 0.73 17.91
C ALA A 59 10.48 0.81 16.40
N VAL A 60 10.31 -0.30 15.67
CA VAL A 60 10.41 -0.29 14.20
C VAL A 60 9.29 0.54 13.59
N LYS A 61 8.05 0.40 14.11
CA LYS A 61 6.88 1.14 13.64
C LYS A 61 7.06 2.65 13.82
N GLU A 62 7.59 3.10 14.96
CA GLU A 62 7.91 4.52 15.19
C GLU A 62 8.80 5.11 14.08
N VAL A 63 9.83 4.38 13.66
CA VAL A 63 10.75 4.80 12.59
C VAL A 63 10.05 4.81 11.23
N LEU A 64 9.20 3.81 10.94
CA LEU A 64 8.43 3.74 9.70
C LEU A 64 7.38 4.85 9.60
N ASP A 65 6.72 5.18 10.71
CA ASP A 65 5.74 6.25 10.78
C ASP A 65 6.43 7.60 10.52
N LEU A 66 7.60 7.83 11.14
CA LEU A 66 8.43 9.01 10.87
C LEU A 66 8.82 9.08 9.39
N TYR A 67 9.29 7.98 8.81
CA TYR A 67 9.65 7.92 7.39
C TYR A 67 8.47 8.28 6.49
N THR A 68 7.29 7.72 6.75
CA THR A 68 6.07 7.95 5.96
C THR A 68 5.59 9.40 6.03
N GLN A 69 5.67 10.02 7.21
CA GLN A 69 5.32 11.43 7.39
C GLN A 69 6.25 12.37 6.58
N ASN A 70 7.53 12.01 6.46
CA ASN A 70 8.54 12.81 5.77
C ASN A 70 8.63 12.53 4.26
N LEU A 71 7.92 11.54 3.73
CA LEU A 71 7.90 11.21 2.30
C LEU A 71 7.10 12.21 1.44
N LYS A 72 6.41 13.19 2.04
CA LYS A 72 5.65 14.20 1.28
C LYS A 72 6.61 15.01 0.40
N PRO A 73 6.47 14.98 -0.94
CA PRO A 73 7.34 15.74 -1.81
C PRO A 73 7.13 17.23 -1.57
N GLU A 74 8.20 17.97 -1.25
CA GLU A 74 8.23 19.43 -1.28
C GLU A 74 7.97 19.94 -2.72
N LYS A 75 6.71 19.99 -3.14
CA LYS A 75 6.32 20.65 -4.39
C LYS A 75 6.16 22.16 -4.16
N LYS A 76 7.24 22.90 -3.95
CA LYS A 76 7.20 24.37 -4.11
C LYS A 76 8.55 24.94 -4.56
N ARG A 77 8.69 25.28 -5.86
CA ARG A 77 9.21 26.59 -6.34
C ARG A 77 8.58 26.95 -7.71
N LYS A 78 8.17 28.23 -7.80
CA LYS A 78 7.22 28.88 -8.73
C LYS A 78 7.79 29.27 -10.10
N ALA A 79 6.90 29.32 -11.11
CA ALA A 79 6.60 30.45 -12.03
C ALA A 79 5.77 29.85 -13.20
N SER A 80 4.61 30.32 -13.67
CA SER A 80 4.06 31.67 -13.74
C SER A 80 2.57 31.61 -14.13
N SER A 81 1.74 32.43 -13.46
CA SER A 81 0.58 33.16 -14.00
C SER A 81 -0.61 32.38 -14.60
N SER A 82 -1.62 32.09 -13.77
CA SER A 82 -2.97 32.74 -13.85
C SER A 82 -3.90 32.12 -12.80
N GLU A 83 -4.78 32.95 -12.25
CA GLU A 83 -5.62 32.69 -11.09
C GLU A 83 -6.73 31.66 -11.38
N GLU A 84 -6.72 30.52 -10.68
CA GLU A 84 -7.93 29.74 -10.38
C GLU A 84 -7.87 29.27 -8.92
N LYS A 85 -9.00 29.38 -8.22
CA LYS A 85 -9.16 28.93 -6.84
C LYS A 85 -9.32 27.41 -6.88
N ASP A 86 -8.22 26.69 -6.70
CA ASP A 86 -8.29 25.24 -6.50
C ASP A 86 -8.55 24.96 -5.02
N GLU A 87 -9.76 24.46 -4.77
CA GLU A 87 -10.17 23.80 -3.55
C GLU A 87 -9.26 22.60 -3.26
N GLU A 88 -9.13 22.31 -1.98
CA GLU A 88 -8.28 21.29 -1.38
C GLU A 88 -8.41 19.92 -2.05
N ASP A 89 -7.38 19.47 -2.77
CA ASP A 89 -7.16 18.04 -3.01
C ASP A 89 -6.57 17.41 -1.73
N ASP A 90 -7.41 17.34 -0.69
CA ASP A 90 -7.32 16.28 0.30
C ASP A 90 -7.80 15.00 -0.39
N GLU A 91 -6.91 14.31 -1.12
CA GLU A 91 -7.02 12.85 -1.19
C GLU A 91 -6.62 12.28 0.18
N GLY A 92 -7.38 12.69 1.20
CA GLY A 92 -7.69 11.81 2.30
C GLY A 92 -8.17 10.52 1.67
N GLU A 93 -7.55 9.42 2.08
CA GLU A 93 -8.02 8.07 1.84
C GLU A 93 -9.55 8.10 1.93
N LYS A 94 -10.25 8.04 0.79
CA LYS A 94 -11.72 8.06 0.78
C LYS A 94 -12.13 6.92 1.68
N ASP A 95 -12.62 7.28 2.87
CA ASP A 95 -12.81 6.36 3.98
C ASP A 95 -13.55 5.16 3.41
N ILE A 96 -13.00 3.94 3.55
CA ILE A 96 -13.51 2.74 2.83
C ILE A 96 -15.03 2.62 3.01
N LEU A 97 -15.53 3.06 4.16
CA LEU A 97 -16.94 3.21 4.50
C LEU A 97 -17.73 4.06 3.49
N THR A 98 -17.27 5.27 3.17
CA THR A 98 -17.92 6.18 2.20
C THR A 98 -17.98 5.59 0.80
N LEU A 99 -16.93 4.86 0.39
CA LEU A 99 -16.89 4.20 -0.91
C LEU A 99 -17.87 3.02 -0.97
N VAL A 100 -17.98 2.26 0.12
CA VAL A 100 -18.94 1.16 0.24
C VAL A 100 -20.38 1.69 0.24
N GLU A 101 -20.65 2.78 0.96
CA GLU A 101 -21.96 3.44 1.01
C GLU A 101 -22.41 3.93 -0.37
N SER A 102 -21.52 4.59 -1.12
CA SER A 102 -21.81 5.05 -2.48
C SER A 102 -22.11 3.90 -3.44
N LYS A 103 -21.33 2.81 -3.37
CA LYS A 103 -21.58 1.60 -4.18
C LYS A 103 -22.91 0.94 -3.80
N LEU A 104 -23.26 0.91 -2.51
CA LEU A 104 -24.51 0.33 -2.03
C LEU A 104 -25.72 1.14 -2.55
N ASP A 105 -25.65 2.47 -2.51
CA ASP A 105 -26.71 3.33 -3.05
C ASP A 105 -26.90 3.14 -4.56
N ALA A 106 -25.81 3.01 -5.33
CA ALA A 106 -25.87 2.74 -6.76
C ALA A 106 -26.60 1.41 -7.08
N VAL A 107 -26.32 0.35 -6.30
CA VAL A 107 -27.01 -0.94 -6.42
C VAL A 107 -28.49 -0.80 -6.07
N ASN A 108 -28.83 -0.11 -4.99
CA ASN A 108 -30.23 0.12 -4.57
C ASN A 108 -31.04 0.91 -5.60
N LYS A 109 -30.42 1.92 -6.25
CA LYS A 109 -31.03 2.65 -7.37
C LYS A 109 -31.31 1.72 -8.54
N ARG A 110 -30.38 0.81 -8.87
CA ARG A 110 -30.56 -0.15 -9.96
C ARG A 110 -31.68 -1.16 -9.67
N ILE A 111 -31.78 -1.66 -8.43
CA ILE A 111 -32.86 -2.56 -8.01
C ILE A 111 -34.22 -1.90 -8.23
N ARG A 112 -34.43 -0.69 -7.68
CA ARG A 112 -35.69 0.07 -7.84
C ARG A 112 -36.04 0.30 -9.31
N PHE A 113 -35.05 0.65 -10.13
CA PHE A 113 -35.26 0.86 -11.56
C PHE A 113 -35.74 -0.42 -12.27
N LEU A 114 -35.18 -1.57 -11.91
CA LEU A 114 -35.55 -2.85 -12.49
C LEU A 114 -36.92 -3.33 -12.00
N GLU A 115 -37.24 -3.12 -10.72
CA GLU A 115 -38.57 -3.39 -10.17
C GLU A 115 -39.66 -2.59 -10.89
N ASN A 116 -39.45 -1.28 -11.05
CA ASN A 116 -40.38 -0.41 -11.78
C ASN A 116 -40.52 -0.82 -13.25
N LYS A 117 -39.42 -1.22 -13.91
CA LYS A 117 -39.49 -1.75 -15.29
C LYS A 117 -40.27 -3.07 -15.38
N ASN A 118 -40.11 -3.96 -14.41
CA ASN A 118 -40.82 -5.24 -14.38
C ASN A 118 -42.33 -5.04 -14.16
N VAL A 119 -42.74 -4.06 -13.36
CA VAL A 119 -44.15 -3.66 -13.21
C VAL A 119 -44.72 -3.13 -14.52
N VAL A 120 -43.98 -2.27 -15.24
CA VAL A 120 -44.41 -1.71 -16.53
C VAL A 120 -44.51 -2.79 -17.62
N ASP A 121 -43.61 -3.76 -17.66
CA ASP A 121 -43.63 -4.85 -18.64
C ASP A 121 -44.82 -5.82 -18.41
N LYS A 122 -45.13 -6.13 -17.14
CA LYS A 122 -46.33 -6.92 -16.77
C LYS A 122 -47.64 -6.20 -17.11
N GLY A 123 -47.71 -4.88 -16.91
CA GLY A 123 -48.90 -4.08 -17.24
C GLY A 123 -49.19 -3.97 -18.74
N LYS A 124 -48.16 -4.04 -19.60
CA LYS A 124 -48.34 -4.02 -21.06
C LYS A 124 -48.84 -5.37 -21.60
N LYS A 125 -48.43 -6.49 -21.02
CA LYS A 125 -48.87 -7.84 -21.43
C LYS A 125 -50.35 -8.13 -21.12
N GLN A 126 -50.96 -7.43 -20.16
CA GLN A 126 -52.39 -7.57 -19.83
C GLN A 126 -53.33 -6.71 -20.68
N ARG A 127 -52.83 -5.74 -21.44
CA ARG A 127 -53.65 -4.81 -22.25
C ARG A 127 -53.81 -5.20 -23.71
N ILE A 128 -53.23 -6.32 -24.15
CA ILE A 128 -53.44 -6.89 -25.49
C ILE A 128 -54.45 -8.04 -25.34
N LYS A 129 -55.74 -7.70 -25.35
CA LYS A 129 -56.87 -8.62 -25.57
C LYS A 129 -57.86 -7.93 -26.47
#